data_AF-A0A7J7V7A9-F1
#
_entry.id   AF-A0A7J7V7A9-F1
#
_cell.length_a   1.000
_cell.length_b   1.000
_cell.length_c   1.000
_cell.angle_alpha   90.00
_cell.angle_beta   90.00
_cell.angle_gamma   90.00
#
_symmetry.space_group_name_H-M   'P 1'
#
loop_
_entity.id
_entity.type
_entity.pdbx_description
1 polymer ?
#
loop_
_entity_poly.entity_id
_entity_poly.type
_entity_poly.pdbx_seq_one_letter_code
_entity_poly.pdbx_strand_id
1 'polypeptide(L)'
;MMYQEPARWSYTFQTYSFMSRLKVQLEPFPEKLLRAREAVQVFERSVYSDRYIFAKNLFENGSLSDMEWHIYQDWHSFLLQEFANRVQLHGLIYLQASPQVCLKRLHQRAREEERGVELAYLEQLHGQHEAWLVHKTTELHFEALLDMPVLVLDVNDDFSEDVTKQEELMKKVNTFIKIL
;
A
#
# COMPACT_ATOMS: atom_id res chain seq x y z
N MET A 1 -2.06 -9.03 -18.60
CA MET A 1 -1.57 -7.77 -19.20
C MET A 1 -0.32 -7.25 -18.49
N MET A 2 -0.38 -6.69 -17.26
CA MET A 2 0.84 -6.26 -16.54
C MET A 2 1.77 -7.43 -16.19
N TYR A 3 1.25 -8.48 -15.54
CA TYR A 3 2.05 -9.66 -15.17
C TYR A 3 2.53 -10.52 -16.35
N GLN A 4 2.04 -10.28 -17.57
CA GLN A 4 2.46 -11.02 -18.76
C GLN A 4 3.63 -10.35 -19.48
N GLU A 5 3.63 -9.01 -19.55
CA GLU A 5 4.71 -8.22 -20.17
C GLU A 5 5.03 -7.01 -19.28
N PRO A 6 5.68 -7.23 -18.12
CA PRO A 6 5.88 -6.18 -17.12
C PRO A 6 6.73 -5.02 -17.67
N ALA A 7 7.76 -5.30 -18.46
CA ALA A 7 8.59 -4.26 -19.10
C ALA A 7 7.79 -3.34 -20.05
N ARG A 8 6.66 -3.80 -20.58
CA ARG A 8 5.82 -3.01 -21.50
C ARG A 8 4.72 -2.24 -20.77
N TRP A 9 4.17 -2.82 -19.71
CA TRP A 9 2.92 -2.35 -19.10
C TRP A 9 3.06 -1.81 -17.68
N SER A 10 4.23 -1.94 -17.04
CA SER A 10 4.44 -1.46 -15.67
C SER A 10 4.16 0.03 -15.54
N TYR A 11 4.71 0.86 -16.40
CA TYR A 11 4.50 2.31 -16.33
C TYR A 11 3.02 2.70 -16.50
N THR A 12 2.36 2.10 -17.50
CA THR A 12 0.93 2.33 -17.75
C THR A 12 0.08 1.88 -16.56
N PHE A 13 0.37 0.71 -16.00
CA PHE A 13 -0.35 0.16 -14.85
C PHE A 13 -0.14 1.02 -13.59
N GLN A 14 1.10 1.40 -13.28
CA GLN A 14 1.40 2.22 -12.10
C GLN A 14 0.77 3.60 -12.21
N THR A 15 0.80 4.22 -13.39
CA THR A 15 0.13 5.51 -13.63
C THR A 15 -1.38 5.41 -13.40
N TYR A 16 -2.03 4.36 -13.93
CA TYR A 16 -3.47 4.17 -13.75
C TYR A 16 -3.86 3.84 -12.30
N SER A 17 -3.07 2.98 -11.63
CA SER A 17 -3.26 2.62 -10.22
C SER A 17 -3.16 3.84 -9.31
N PHE A 18 -2.11 4.65 -9.48
CA PHE A 18 -1.95 5.89 -8.73
C PHE A 18 -3.11 6.87 -8.99
N MET A 19 -3.52 7.04 -10.25
CA MET A 19 -4.64 7.93 -10.60
C MET A 19 -5.98 7.50 -10.03
N SER A 20 -6.30 6.20 -10.07
CA SER A 20 -7.55 5.71 -9.49
C SER A 20 -7.55 5.90 -7.97
N ARG A 21 -6.43 5.62 -7.30
CA ARG A 21 -6.30 5.76 -5.86
C ARG A 21 -6.32 7.21 -5.40
N LEU A 22 -5.65 8.10 -6.13
CA LEU A 22 -5.69 9.54 -5.87
C LEU A 22 -7.12 10.07 -5.99
N LYS A 23 -7.87 9.66 -7.02
CA LYS A 23 -9.28 10.07 -7.17
C LYS A 23 -10.13 9.65 -5.97
N VAL A 24 -10.00 8.40 -5.52
CA VAL A 24 -10.72 7.90 -4.33
C VAL A 24 -10.35 8.69 -3.07
N GLN A 25 -9.08 9.06 -2.89
CA GLN A 25 -8.66 9.89 -1.74
C GLN A 25 -9.16 11.33 -1.81
N LEU A 26 -9.44 11.84 -3.02
CA LEU A 26 -9.96 13.19 -3.24
C LEU A 26 -11.50 13.26 -3.22
N GLU A 27 -12.19 12.12 -3.16
CA GLU A 27 -13.65 12.10 -3.05
C GLU A 27 -14.11 12.75 -1.73
N PRO A 28 -15.20 13.52 -1.73
CA PRO A 28 -15.75 14.09 -0.51
C PRO A 28 -16.11 13.00 0.50
N PHE A 29 -15.95 13.31 1.79
CA PHE A 29 -16.40 12.40 2.84
C PHE A 29 -17.90 12.10 2.69
N PRO A 30 -18.31 10.82 2.74
CA PRO A 30 -19.71 10.44 2.83
C PRO A 30 -20.42 11.16 3.97
N GLU A 31 -21.69 11.57 3.76
CA GLU A 31 -22.47 12.30 4.78
C GLU A 31 -22.51 11.60 6.14
N LYS A 32 -22.49 10.26 6.15
CA LYS A 32 -22.46 9.46 7.38
C LYS A 32 -21.21 9.76 8.23
N LEU A 33 -20.06 9.94 7.60
CA LEU A 33 -18.81 10.28 8.30
C LEU A 33 -18.86 11.72 8.81
N LEU A 34 -19.39 12.66 8.02
CA LEU A 34 -19.53 14.06 8.43
C LEU A 34 -20.40 14.26 9.68
N ARG A 35 -21.31 13.32 9.97
CA ARG A 35 -22.20 13.35 11.15
C ARG A 35 -21.64 12.55 12.35
N ALA A 36 -20.55 11.82 12.18
CA ALA A 36 -19.96 11.01 13.24
C ALA A 36 -19.09 11.88 14.17
N ARG A 37 -19.14 11.61 15.48
CA ARG A 37 -18.31 12.30 16.47
C ARG A 37 -16.82 11.96 16.34
N GLU A 38 -16.53 10.71 15.98
CA GLU A 38 -15.19 10.17 15.77
C GLU A 38 -15.17 9.48 14.39
N ALA A 39 -15.08 10.28 13.34
CA ALA A 39 -15.11 9.80 11.96
C ALA A 39 -13.76 9.19 11.58
N VAL A 40 -13.76 7.94 11.08
CA VAL A 40 -12.57 7.26 10.57
C VAL A 40 -12.82 6.84 9.13
N GLN A 41 -11.93 7.23 8.22
CA GLN A 41 -11.88 6.74 6.85
C GLN A 41 -10.68 5.82 6.68
N VAL A 42 -10.92 4.64 6.11
CA VAL A 42 -9.88 3.64 5.86
C VAL A 42 -9.72 3.46 4.36
N PHE A 43 -8.48 3.47 3.89
CA PHE A 43 -8.13 3.19 2.50
C PHE A 43 -7.42 1.84 2.40
N GLU A 44 -7.79 1.03 1.40
CA GLU A 44 -6.96 -0.12 1.02
C GLU A 44 -5.72 0.41 0.31
N ARG A 45 -4.56 0.28 0.96
CA ARG A 45 -3.27 0.89 0.53
C ARG A 45 -3.36 2.42 0.44
N SER A 46 -2.34 3.03 -0.16
CA SER A 46 -2.24 4.48 -0.32
C SER A 46 -1.45 4.87 -1.58
N VAL A 47 -1.60 6.12 -2.01
CA VAL A 47 -0.79 6.70 -3.09
C VAL A 47 0.71 6.53 -2.83
N TYR A 48 1.12 6.57 -1.56
CA TYR A 48 2.50 6.35 -1.14
C TYR A 48 2.97 4.92 -1.40
N SER A 49 2.11 3.92 -1.15
CA SER A 49 2.46 2.53 -1.47
C SER A 49 2.57 2.27 -2.97
N ASP A 50 1.82 2.99 -3.83
CA ASP A 50 1.99 2.87 -5.28
C ASP A 50 3.43 3.25 -5.68
N ARG A 51 3.99 4.34 -5.12
CA ARG A 51 5.38 4.75 -5.38
C ARG A 51 6.43 3.90 -4.65
N TYR A 52 6.36 3.85 -3.32
CA TYR A 52 7.46 3.35 -2.48
C TYR A 52 7.50 1.83 -2.36
N ILE A 53 6.42 1.14 -2.74
CA ILE A 53 6.39 -0.33 -2.82
C ILE A 53 6.42 -0.76 -4.27
N PHE A 54 5.37 -0.47 -5.04
CA PHE A 54 5.18 -1.13 -6.34
C PHE A 54 6.04 -0.53 -7.45
N ALA A 55 5.95 0.79 -7.69
CA ALA A 55 6.72 1.44 -8.75
C ALA A 55 8.22 1.38 -8.47
N LYS A 56 8.66 1.61 -7.23
CA LYS A 56 10.06 1.42 -6.80
C LYS A 56 10.54 -0.01 -7.09
N ASN A 57 9.76 -1.02 -6.72
CA ASN A 57 10.14 -2.41 -6.98
C ASN A 57 10.22 -2.73 -8.47
N LEU A 58 9.28 -2.22 -9.27
CA LEU A 58 9.28 -2.42 -10.73
C LEU A 58 10.45 -1.71 -11.40
N PHE A 59 10.92 -0.58 -10.86
CA PHE A 59 12.17 0.03 -11.30
C PHE A 59 13.37 -0.84 -10.91
N GLU A 60 13.48 -1.25 -9.65
CA GLU A 60 14.62 -2.03 -9.16
C GLU A 60 14.76 -3.40 -9.80
N ASN A 61 13.65 -4.01 -10.25
CA ASN A 61 13.66 -5.28 -10.96
C ASN A 61 13.72 -5.15 -12.50
N GLY A 62 13.86 -3.93 -13.03
CA GLY A 62 14.05 -3.66 -14.45
C GLY A 62 12.77 -3.64 -15.31
N SER A 63 11.59 -3.66 -14.68
CA SER A 63 10.30 -3.56 -15.38
C SER A 63 9.90 -2.11 -15.72
N LEU A 64 10.48 -1.12 -15.05
CA LEU A 64 10.44 0.29 -15.47
C LEU A 64 11.82 0.71 -15.94
N SER A 65 11.88 1.39 -17.09
CA SER A 65 13.10 2.06 -17.53
C SER A 65 13.42 3.28 -16.66
N ASP A 66 14.66 3.77 -16.74
CA ASP A 66 15.07 5.00 -16.05
C ASP A 66 14.18 6.20 -16.42
N MET A 67 13.79 6.29 -17.69
CA MET A 67 12.92 7.35 -18.19
C MET A 67 11.51 7.24 -17.61
N GLU A 68 10.91 6.05 -17.63
CA GLU A 68 9.58 5.82 -17.05
C GLU A 68 9.57 6.06 -15.54
N TRP A 69 10.63 5.63 -14.84
CA TRP A 69 10.77 5.87 -13.41
C TRP A 69 10.90 7.35 -13.09
N HIS A 70 11.71 8.09 -13.85
CA HIS A 70 11.85 9.52 -13.69
C HIS A 70 10.52 10.25 -13.90
N ILE A 71 9.81 9.97 -15.00
CA ILE A 71 8.51 10.60 -15.31
C ILE A 71 7.46 10.25 -14.24
N TYR A 72 7.40 8.98 -13.80
CA TYR A 72 6.46 8.55 -12.76
C TYR A 72 6.70 9.32 -11.46
N GLN A 73 7.95 9.44 -11.02
CA GLN A 73 8.30 10.18 -9.80
C GLN A 73 7.97 11.66 -9.90
N ASP A 74 8.26 12.30 -11.04
CA ASP A 74 7.99 13.71 -11.26
C ASP A 74 6.49 14.02 -11.10
N TRP A 75 5.64 13.33 -11.84
CA TRP A 75 4.21 13.61 -11.80
C TRP A 75 3.53 13.15 -10.50
N HIS A 76 4.00 12.05 -9.90
CA HIS A 76 3.55 11.64 -8.57
C HIS A 76 3.88 12.72 -7.52
N SER A 77 5.10 13.28 -7.54
CA SER A 77 5.51 14.32 -6.59
C SER A 77 4.71 15.60 -6.80
N PHE A 78 4.57 16.04 -8.05
CA PHE A 78 3.78 17.21 -8.41
C PHE A 78 2.35 17.12 -7.90
N LEU A 79 1.64 16.02 -8.18
CA LEU A 79 0.24 15.89 -7.78
C LEU A 79 0.04 15.77 -6.27
N LEU A 80 0.93 15.08 -5.56
CA LEU A 80 0.82 15.01 -4.10
C LEU A 80 1.17 16.34 -3.44
N GLN A 81 2.00 17.19 -4.06
CA GLN A 81 2.22 18.56 -3.61
C GLN A 81 0.97 19.42 -3.83
N GLU A 82 0.37 19.39 -5.02
CA GLU A 82 -0.85 20.15 -5.35
C GLU A 82 -2.05 19.75 -4.48
N PHE A 83 -2.11 18.49 -4.05
CA PHE A 83 -3.22 17.95 -3.28
C PHE A 83 -2.90 17.59 -1.84
N ALA A 84 -1.75 18.02 -1.31
CA ALA A 84 -1.24 17.61 0.00
C ALA A 84 -2.29 17.70 1.12
N ASN A 85 -3.03 18.81 1.19
CA ASN A 85 -4.04 19.07 2.22
C ASN A 85 -5.29 18.17 2.13
N ARG A 86 -5.49 17.48 1.00
CA ARG A 86 -6.66 16.63 0.75
C ARG A 86 -6.36 15.14 0.80
N VAL A 87 -5.09 14.77 0.73
CA VAL A 87 -4.63 13.37 0.70
C VAL A 87 -3.82 12.99 1.95
N GLN A 88 -3.93 13.80 2.99
CA GLN A 88 -3.25 13.58 4.26
C GLN A 88 -3.76 12.30 4.93
N LEU A 89 -2.82 11.48 5.40
CA LEU A 89 -3.09 10.31 6.23
C LEU A 89 -2.68 10.61 7.67
N HIS A 90 -3.33 9.97 8.63
CA HIS A 90 -3.03 10.12 10.06
C HIS A 90 -2.23 8.93 10.63
N GLY A 91 -2.31 7.77 9.98
CA GLY A 91 -1.58 6.58 10.38
C GLY A 91 -1.66 5.48 9.33
N LEU A 92 -0.79 4.49 9.46
CA LEU A 92 -0.72 3.32 8.59
C LEU A 92 -0.96 2.06 9.41
N ILE A 93 -1.75 1.13 8.86
CA ILE A 93 -1.91 -0.21 9.42
C ILE A 93 -1.22 -1.17 8.45
N TYR A 94 -0.14 -1.80 8.90
CA TYR A 94 0.61 -2.77 8.14
C TYR A 94 0.22 -4.19 8.53
N LEU A 95 -0.46 -4.88 7.60
CA LEU A 95 -0.78 -6.30 7.73
C LEU A 95 0.42 -7.12 7.28
N GLN A 96 1.26 -7.52 8.23
CA GLN A 96 2.51 -8.22 7.99
C GLN A 96 2.27 -9.73 7.91
N ALA A 97 2.69 -10.35 6.80
CA ALA A 97 2.76 -11.80 6.64
C ALA A 97 4.00 -12.16 5.82
N SER A 98 4.53 -13.36 6.07
CA SER A 98 5.66 -13.88 5.30
C SER A 98 5.30 -14.06 3.82
N PRO A 99 6.27 -13.93 2.90
CA PRO A 99 6.07 -14.19 1.47
C PRO A 99 5.44 -15.55 1.17
N GLN A 100 5.79 -16.58 1.94
CA GLN A 100 5.25 -17.94 1.79
C GLN A 100 3.76 -18.01 2.16
N VAL A 101 3.35 -17.34 3.24
CA VAL A 101 1.93 -17.22 3.61
C VAL A 101 1.16 -16.43 2.55
N CYS A 102 1.73 -15.33 2.05
CA CYS A 102 1.14 -14.54 0.97
C CYS A 102 0.96 -15.37 -0.31
N LEU A 103 1.95 -16.16 -0.70
CA LEU A 103 1.88 -17.03 -1.88
C LEU A 103 0.77 -18.08 -1.73
N LYS A 104 0.69 -18.73 -0.56
CA LYS A 104 -0.38 -19.68 -0.25
C LYS A 104 -1.77 -19.04 -0.41
N ARG A 105 -1.96 -17.84 0.16
CA ARG A 105 -3.23 -17.09 0.07
C ARG A 105 -3.55 -16.65 -1.36
N LEU A 106 -2.53 -16.26 -2.13
CA LEU A 106 -2.66 -15.90 -3.54
C LEU A 106 -3.18 -17.09 -4.35
N HIS A 107 -2.59 -18.29 -4.17
CA HIS A 107 -3.07 -19.50 -4.84
C HIS A 107 -4.49 -19.91 -4.41
N GLN A 108 -4.82 -19.79 -3.13
CA GLN A 108 -6.18 -20.07 -2.63
C GLN A 108 -7.24 -19.15 -3.26
N ARG A 109 -6.89 -17.88 -3.51
CA ARG A 109 -7.79 -16.91 -4.14
C ARG A 109 -8.02 -17.16 -5.63
N ALA A 110 -7.10 -17.87 -6.29
CA ALA A 110 -7.22 -18.34 -7.67
C ALA A 110 -7.60 -17.23 -8.69
N ARG A 111 -7.01 -16.04 -8.57
CA ARG A 111 -7.14 -15.00 -9.61
C ARG A 111 -6.25 -15.33 -10.80
N GLU A 112 -6.84 -15.38 -11.98
CA GLU A 112 -6.14 -15.74 -13.22
C GLU A 112 -4.94 -14.83 -13.49
N GLU A 113 -5.06 -13.53 -13.19
CA GLU A 113 -4.00 -12.55 -13.44
C GLU A 113 -2.78 -12.74 -12.54
N GLU A 114 -2.95 -13.37 -11.38
CA GLU A 114 -1.91 -13.55 -10.36
C GLU A 114 -1.24 -14.93 -10.45
N ARG A 115 -1.72 -15.82 -11.32
CA ARG A 115 -1.27 -17.22 -11.40
C ARG A 115 0.24 -17.39 -11.67
N GLY A 116 0.84 -16.43 -12.37
CA GLY A 116 2.28 -16.41 -12.68
C GLY A 116 3.14 -15.66 -11.66
N VAL A 117 2.58 -15.24 -10.52
CA VAL A 117 3.35 -14.54 -9.48
C VAL A 117 4.20 -15.55 -8.71
N GLU A 118 5.51 -15.38 -8.79
CA GLU A 118 6.49 -16.23 -8.12
C GLU A 118 6.81 -15.74 -6.70
N LEU A 119 7.29 -16.64 -5.84
CA LEU A 119 7.70 -16.33 -4.47
C LEU A 119 8.71 -15.18 -4.41
N ALA A 120 9.69 -15.17 -5.33
CA ALA A 120 10.73 -14.14 -5.38
C ALA A 120 10.15 -12.72 -5.55
N TYR A 121 9.05 -12.57 -6.30
CA TYR A 121 8.39 -11.27 -6.44
C TYR A 121 7.71 -10.84 -5.13
N LEU A 122 7.11 -11.79 -4.41
CA LEU A 122 6.53 -11.51 -3.08
C LEU A 122 7.60 -11.19 -2.04
N GLU A 123 8.77 -11.83 -2.10
CA GLU A 123 9.93 -11.53 -1.25
C GLU A 123 10.45 -10.11 -1.51
N GLN A 124 10.54 -9.70 -2.79
CA GLN A 124 10.87 -8.33 -3.15
C GLN A 124 9.88 -7.33 -2.56
N LEU A 125 8.57 -7.53 -2.79
CA LEU A 125 7.54 -6.65 -2.24
C LEU A 125 7.55 -6.62 -0.71
N HIS A 126 7.75 -7.76 -0.05
CA HIS A 126 7.88 -7.84 1.40
C HIS A 126 9.07 -6.99 1.88
N GLY A 127 10.23 -7.10 1.23
CA GLY A 127 11.40 -6.28 1.52
C GLY A 127 11.12 -4.77 1.42
N GLN A 128 10.37 -4.33 0.42
CA GLN A 128 9.97 -2.91 0.31
C GLN A 128 9.08 -2.47 1.48
N HIS A 129 8.15 -3.33 1.93
CA HIS A 129 7.29 -3.01 3.08
C HIS A 129 8.09 -2.97 4.38
N GLU A 130 8.98 -3.94 4.62
CA GLU A 130 9.85 -3.95 5.81
C GLU A 130 10.76 -2.71 5.84
N ALA A 131 11.40 -2.39 4.70
CA ALA A 131 12.27 -1.22 4.58
C ALA A 131 11.54 0.10 4.88
N TRP A 132 10.30 0.24 4.43
CA TRP A 132 9.52 1.48 4.64
C TRP A 132 8.81 1.53 5.98
N LEU A 133 8.09 0.48 6.35
CA LEU A 133 7.13 0.51 7.45
C LEU A 133 7.75 0.11 8.78
N VAL A 134 8.80 -0.72 8.76
CA VAL A 134 9.45 -1.27 9.96
C VAL A 134 10.83 -0.65 10.18
N HIS A 135 11.75 -0.77 9.22
CA HIS A 135 13.15 -0.36 9.39
C HIS A 135 13.41 1.12 9.11
N LYS A 136 12.47 1.81 8.46
CA LYS A 136 12.58 3.24 8.11
C LYS A 136 13.83 3.58 7.29
N THR A 137 14.23 2.67 6.41
CA THR A 137 15.42 2.83 5.53
C THR A 137 15.07 3.29 4.12
N THR A 138 13.80 3.22 3.73
CA THR A 138 13.34 3.75 2.44
C THR A 138 13.41 5.28 2.46
N GLU A 139 14.07 5.89 1.48
CA GLU A 139 14.12 7.35 1.32
C GLU A 139 12.75 7.91 0.92
N LEU A 140 12.18 8.74 1.77
CA LEU A 140 10.88 9.36 1.58
C LEU A 140 11.03 10.83 1.16
N HIS A 141 10.11 11.27 0.32
CA HIS A 141 10.15 12.60 -0.31
C HIS A 141 8.99 13.49 0.18
N PHE A 142 8.27 13.05 1.20
CA PHE A 142 7.13 13.73 1.80
C PHE A 142 7.33 13.78 3.31
N GLU A 143 7.49 14.98 3.86
CA GLU A 143 7.74 15.20 5.29
C GLU A 143 6.64 14.58 6.17
N ALA A 144 5.38 14.66 5.71
CA ALA A 144 4.23 14.07 6.39
C ALA A 144 4.36 12.56 6.64
N LEU A 145 5.23 11.85 5.92
CA LEU A 145 5.42 10.41 6.11
C LEU A 145 6.54 10.03 7.09
N LEU A 146 7.45 10.96 7.40
CA LEU A 146 8.66 10.63 8.19
C LEU A 146 8.29 10.15 9.59
N ASP A 147 7.34 10.84 10.23
CA ASP A 147 6.87 10.54 11.59
C ASP A 147 5.50 9.85 11.62
N MET A 148 5.05 9.31 10.48
CA MET A 148 3.73 8.68 10.37
C MET A 148 3.63 7.47 11.32
N PRO A 149 2.65 7.44 12.25
CA PRO A 149 2.43 6.29 13.10
C PRO A 149 2.11 5.04 12.27
N VAL A 150 2.74 3.91 12.62
CA VAL A 150 2.51 2.62 11.94
C VAL A 150 2.12 1.57 12.98
N LEU A 151 0.93 0.99 12.83
CA LEU A 151 0.52 -0.21 13.54
C LEU A 151 0.89 -1.44 12.71
N VAL A 152 1.81 -2.26 13.22
CA VAL A 152 2.16 -3.55 12.61
C VAL A 152 1.30 -4.65 13.22
N LEU A 153 0.61 -5.41 12.37
CA LEU A 153 -0.21 -6.55 12.75
C LEU A 153 0.34 -7.82 12.09
N ASP A 154 0.85 -8.75 12.90
CA ASP A 154 1.22 -10.08 12.41
C ASP A 154 -0.04 -10.87 12.06
N VAL A 155 -0.17 -11.17 10.77
CA VAL A 155 -1.27 -11.94 10.20
C VAL A 155 -0.76 -13.18 9.48
N ASN A 156 0.31 -13.82 9.97
CA ASN A 156 0.76 -15.11 9.44
C ASN A 156 -0.28 -16.21 9.67
N ASP A 157 -0.77 -16.39 10.91
CA ASP A 157 -1.89 -17.33 11.13
C ASP A 157 -3.16 -16.76 10.52
N ASP A 158 -3.93 -17.63 9.90
CA ASP A 158 -5.20 -17.30 9.29
C ASP A 158 -6.21 -16.87 10.35
N PHE A 159 -6.60 -15.60 10.29
CA PHE A 159 -7.60 -15.01 11.17
C PHE A 159 -8.99 -14.95 10.51
N SER A 160 -9.16 -15.45 9.29
CA SER A 160 -10.44 -15.35 8.55
C SER A 160 -11.61 -16.01 9.28
N GLU A 161 -11.35 -17.13 9.98
CA GLU A 161 -12.36 -17.89 10.73
C GLU A 161 -12.09 -17.92 12.26
N ASP A 162 -10.99 -17.30 12.72
CA ASP A 162 -10.63 -17.24 14.14
C ASP A 162 -11.16 -15.95 14.77
N VAL A 163 -12.33 -16.05 15.40
CA VAL A 163 -13.00 -14.93 16.07
C VAL A 163 -12.13 -14.35 17.19
N THR A 164 -11.41 -15.19 17.94
CA THR A 164 -10.54 -14.72 19.03
C THR A 164 -9.39 -13.87 18.48
N LYS A 165 -8.76 -14.31 17.38
CA LYS A 165 -7.71 -13.54 16.71
C LYS A 165 -8.27 -12.26 16.07
N GLN A 166 -9.46 -12.30 15.49
CA GLN A 166 -10.13 -11.10 14.97
C GLN A 166 -10.37 -10.05 16.06
N GLU A 167 -10.91 -10.45 17.21
CA GLU A 167 -11.14 -9.56 18.35
C GLU A 167 -9.84 -8.95 18.87
N GLU A 168 -8.76 -9.74 18.95
CA GLU A 168 -7.43 -9.26 19.35
C GLU A 168 -6.90 -8.19 18.38
N LEU A 169 -6.94 -8.47 17.07
CA LEU A 169 -6.49 -7.53 16.03
C LEU A 169 -7.32 -6.24 16.09
N MET A 170 -8.65 -6.35 16.20
CA MET A 170 -9.54 -5.19 16.29
C MET A 170 -9.31 -4.36 17.56
N LYS A 171 -8.95 -5.00 18.67
CA LYS A 171 -8.56 -4.28 19.90
C LYS A 171 -7.30 -3.45 19.67
N LYS A 172 -6.27 -3.99 19.00
CA LYS A 172 -5.06 -3.26 18.64
C LYS A 172 -5.36 -2.08 17.71
N VAL A 173 -6.20 -2.29 16.69
CA VAL A 173 -6.64 -1.22 15.77
C VAL A 173 -7.38 -0.11 16.52
N ASN A 174 -8.32 -0.46 17.39
CA ASN A 174 -9.07 0.52 18.19
C ASN A 174 -8.16 1.32 19.13
N THR A 175 -7.17 0.67 19.76
CA THR A 175 -6.18 1.37 20.58
C THR A 175 -5.33 2.32 19.74
N PHE A 176 -4.91 1.89 18.56
CA PHE A 176 -4.11 2.70 17.65
C PHE A 176 -4.86 3.93 17.14
N ILE A 177 -6.10 3.76 16.68
CA ILE A 177 -6.92 4.89 16.18
C ILE A 177 -7.13 5.96 17.26
N LYS A 178 -7.24 5.58 18.54
CA LYS A 178 -7.44 6.52 19.65
C LYS A 178 -6.19 7.36 19.99
N ILE A 179 -5.02 6.99 19.50
CA ILE A 179 -3.76 7.71 19.73
C ILE A 179 -3.27 8.47 18.48
N LEU A 180 -4.00 8.38 17.36
CA LEU A 180 -3.81 9.22 16.18
C LEU A 180 -4.47 10.59 16.39
#